data_AF-A0A929K9T1-F1
#
_entry.id   AF-A0A929K9T1-F1
#
_cell.length_a   1.000
_cell.length_b   1.000
_cell.length_c   1.000
_cell.angle_alpha   90.00
_cell.angle_beta   90.00
_cell.angle_gamma   90.00
#
_symmetry.space_group_name_H-M   'P 1'
#
loop_
_entity.id
_entity.type
_entity.pdbx_description
1 polymer ?
#
loop_
_entity_poly.entity_id
_entity_poly.type
_entity_poly.pdbx_seq_one_letter_code
_entity_poly.pdbx_strand_id
1 'polypeptide(L)' 'MVKVGVVGGGSWGTTIANHMALKGINVDLWV' A
#
# COMPACT_ATOMS: atom_id res chain seq x y z
N MET A 1 16.62 1.39 -0.51
CA MET A 1 15.24 1.55 -1.02
C MET A 1 14.31 0.80 -0.07
N VAL A 2 13.32 1.48 0.52
CA VAL A 2 12.37 0.86 1.46
C VAL A 2 11.24 0.21 0.66
N LYS A 3 10.92 -1.04 0.97
CA LYS A 3 9.75 -1.76 0.43
C LYS A 3 8.65 -1.78 1.50
N VAL A 4 7.41 -1.48 1.10
CA VAL A 4 6.26 -1.41 2.02
C VAL A 4 5.25 -2.50 1.66
N GLY A 5 4.90 -3.35 2.62
CA GLY A 5 3.79 -4.30 2.50
C GLY A 5 2.58 -3.80 3.29
N VAL A 6 1.42 -3.71 2.65
CA VAL A 6 0.14 -3.44 3.31
C VAL A 6 -0.63 -4.75 3.42
N VAL A 7 -0.93 -5.20 4.65
CA VAL A 7 -1.64 -6.46 4.88
C VAL A 7 -3.11 -6.18 5.17
N GLY A 8 -3.98 -6.80 4.37
CA GLY A 8 -5.44 -6.72 4.45
C GLY A 8 -6.03 -5.74 3.42
N GLY A 9 -6.81 -6.25 2.48
CA GLY A 9 -7.50 -5.47 1.42
C GLY A 9 -8.79 -4.77 1.84
N GLY A 10 -8.98 -4.49 3.13
CA GLY A 10 -10.13 -3.72 3.60
C GLY A 10 -10.06 -2.25 3.19
N SER A 11 -11.07 -1.46 3.58
CA SER A 11 -11.16 -0.03 3.24
C SER A 11 -9.85 0.71 3.52
N TRP A 12 -9.31 0.60 4.74
CA TRP A 12 -8.07 1.28 5.12
C TRP A 12 -6.82 0.76 4.41
N GLY A 13 -6.70 -0.56 4.20
CA GLY A 13 -5.54 -1.15 3.53
C GLY A 13 -5.46 -0.72 2.06
N THR A 14 -6.60 -0.73 1.37
CA THR A 14 -6.68 -0.24 -0.01
C THR A 14 -6.42 1.27 -0.10
N THR A 15 -6.98 2.07 0.82
CA THR A 15 -6.77 3.53 0.83
C THR A 15 -5.29 3.89 1.05
N ILE A 16 -4.62 3.26 2.01
CA ILE A 16 -3.21 3.53 2.30
C ILE A 16 -2.30 3.06 1.16
N ALA A 17 -2.52 1.86 0.61
CA ALA A 17 -1.74 1.36 -0.51
C ALA A 17 -1.83 2.30 -1.72
N ASN A 18 -3.04 2.76 -2.06
CA ASN A 18 -3.24 3.72 -3.14
C ASN A 18 -2.55 5.07 -2.86
N HIS A 19 -2.68 5.60 -1.64
CA HIS A 19 -2.06 6.87 -1.27
C HIS A 19 -0.51 6.80 -1.37
N MET A 20 0.09 5.69 -0.96
CA MET A 20 1.53 5.46 -1.06
C MET A 20 1.99 5.30 -2.51
N ALA A 21 1.24 4.56 -3.32
CA ALA A 21 1.54 4.39 -4.74
C ALA A 21 1.52 5.74 -5.49
N LEU A 22 0.55 6.61 -5.21
CA LEU A 22 0.47 7.97 -5.78
C LEU A 22 1.65 8.87 -5.39
N LYS A 23 2.35 8.56 -4.29
CA LYS A 23 3.58 9.25 -3.88
C LYS A 23 4.85 8.64 -4.47
N GLY A 24 4.72 7.64 -5.35
CA GLY A 24 5.85 6.92 -5.95
C GLY A 24 6.55 5.96 -4.99
N ILE A 25 5.91 5.62 -3.87
CA ILE A 25 6.44 4.62 -2.94
C ILE A 25 6.13 3.24 -3.51
N ASN A 26 7.15 2.38 -3.57
CA ASN A 26 6.98 0.99 -3.97
C ASN A 26 6.28 0.21 -2.84
N VAL A 27 5.00 -0.10 -3.06
CA VAL A 27 4.09 -0.73 -2.09
C VAL A 27 3.44 -1.97 -2.70
N ASP A 28 3.41 -3.05 -1.93
CA ASP A 28 2.71 -4.30 -2.25
C ASP A 28 1.48 -4.43 -1.33
N LEU A 29 0.28 -4.59 -1.90
CA LEU A 29 -0.94 -4.86 -1.14
C LEU A 29 -1.17 -6.37 -1.08
N TRP A 30 -1.19 -6.94 0.12
CA TRP A 30 -1.46 -8.36 0.39
C TRP A 30 -2.90 -8.50 0.87
N VAL A 31 -3.72 -9.13 0.03
CA VAL A 31 -5.15 -9.39 0.27
C VAL A 31 -5.37 -10.69 1.02
#